data_AF-A0A1F7PLL0-F1
#
_entry.id   AF-A0A1F7PLL0-F1
#
_cell.length_a   1.000
_cell.length_b   1.000
_cell.length_c   1.000
_cell.angle_alpha   90.00
_cell.angle_beta   90.00
_cell.angle_gamma   90.00
#
_symmetry.space_group_name_H-M   'P 1'
#
loop_
_entity.id
_entity.type
_entity.pdbx_description
1 polymer ?
#
loop_
_entity_poly.entity_id
_entity_poly.type
_entity_poly.pdbx_seq_one_letter_code
_entity_poly.pdbx_strand_id
1 'polypeptide(L)' 'MDLIRAFPDRFVIGSDQFHASPRSPQRWPERAEGARQLLDRLPGEVARLVARDNAIRIYRLQAQ' A
#
# COMPACT_ATOMS: atom_id res chain seq x y z
N MET A 1 -10.67 4.95 7.99
CA MET A 1 -9.64 3.91 8.24
C MET A 1 -10.23 2.66 8.87
N ASP A 2 -11.52 2.66 9.22
CA ASP A 2 -12.12 1.64 10.07
C ASP A 2 -12.21 0.28 9.39
N LEU A 3 -12.37 0.24 8.07
CA LEU A 3 -12.38 -1.01 7.32
C LEU A 3 -11.02 -1.72 7.31
N ILE A 4 -9.93 -0.95 7.14
CA ILE A 4 -8.56 -1.49 7.17
C ILE A 4 -8.23 -2.00 8.58
N ARG A 5 -8.73 -1.32 9.63
CA ARG A 5 -8.54 -1.77 11.01
C ARG A 5 -9.39 -3.00 11.36
N ALA A 6 -10.61 -3.10 10.83
CA ALA A 6 -11.50 -4.23 11.06
C ALA A 6 -11.05 -5.51 10.33
N PHE A 7 -10.35 -5.37 9.20
CA PHE A 7 -9.87 -6.49 8.38
C PHE A 7 -8.41 -6.29 7.93
N PRO A 8 -7.46 -6.22 8.88
CA PRO A 8 -6.09 -5.79 8.59
C PRO A 8 -5.31 -6.77 7.71
N ASP A 9 -5.77 -8.02 7.58
CA ASP A 9 -5.19 -9.07 6.77
C ASP A 9 -5.73 -9.12 5.32
N ARG A 10 -6.65 -8.22 4.95
CA ARG A 10 -7.34 -8.26 3.64
C ARG A 10 -6.93 -7.15 2.68
N PHE A 11 -6.00 -6.29 3.08
CA PHE A 11 -5.55 -5.17 2.28
C PHE A 11 -4.07 -5.29 1.94
N VAL A 12 -3.73 -4.89 0.71
CA VAL A 12 -2.36 -4.66 0.23
C VAL A 12 -2.35 -3.28 -0.41
N ILE A 13 -1.24 -2.56 -0.29
CA ILE A 13 -1.07 -1.25 -0.92
C ILE A 13 -0.10 -1.34 -2.11
N GLY A 14 -0.41 -0.60 -3.17
CA GLY A 14 0.47 -0.41 -4.33
C GLY A 14 0.55 1.07 -4.68
N SER A 15 1.72 1.52 -5.14
CA SER A 15 1.93 2.94 -5.51
C SER A 15 1.37 3.30 -6.88
N ASP A 16 1.15 2.31 -7.74
CA ASP A 16 0.79 2.50 -9.16
C ASP A 16 1.72 3.50 -9.89
N GLN A 17 2.95 3.64 -9.40
CA GLN A 17 3.80 4.80 -9.69
C GLN A 17 4.17 4.94 -11.17
N PHE A 18 4.17 3.84 -11.92
CA PHE A 18 4.55 3.82 -13.33
C PHE A 18 3.39 4.15 -14.29
N HIS A 19 2.14 4.27 -13.82
CA HIS A 19 0.96 4.42 -14.67
C HIS A 19 0.45 5.87 -14.71
N ALA A 20 0.31 6.47 -15.89
CA ALA A 20 -0.30 7.79 -16.02
C ALA A 20 -1.83 7.71 -15.98
N SER A 21 -2.47 8.56 -15.16
CA SER A 21 -3.91 8.71 -15.22
C SER A 21 -4.28 9.87 -16.16
N PRO A 22 -5.45 9.83 -16.83
CA PRO A 22 -5.93 10.95 -17.65
C PRO A 22 -6.03 12.27 -16.87
N ARG A 23 -6.12 12.22 -15.54
CA ARG A 23 -6.20 13.37 -14.63
C ARG A 23 -4.85 13.82 -14.07
N SER A 24 -3.79 13.03 -14.24
CA SER A 24 -2.44 13.34 -13.79
C SER A 24 -1.42 12.71 -14.75
N PRO A 25 -1.02 13.43 -15.82
CA PRO A 25 -0.09 12.93 -16.84
C PRO A 25 1.35 12.81 -16.31
N GLN A 26 1.63 13.31 -15.11
CA GLN A 26 2.95 13.43 -14.53
C GLN A 26 3.47 12.07 -14.04
N ARG A 27 4.32 11.42 -14.84
CA ARG A 27 4.74 10.03 -14.66
C ARG A 27 5.69 9.79 -13.48
N TRP A 28 6.37 10.83 -12.98
CA TRP A 28 7.44 10.78 -11.97
C TRP A 28 7.64 12.16 -11.31
N PRO A 29 8.18 12.28 -10.07
CA PRO A 29 8.65 11.23 -9.14
C PRO A 29 7.75 10.98 -7.91
N GLU A 30 6.64 11.70 -7.72
CA GLU A 30 5.94 11.80 -6.41
C GLU A 30 4.86 10.75 -6.12
N ARG A 31 4.69 9.70 -6.93
CA ARG A 31 3.50 8.82 -6.81
C ARG A 31 3.52 7.82 -5.66
N ALA A 32 4.69 7.53 -5.09
CA ALA A 32 4.77 6.71 -3.89
C ALA A 32 4.30 7.46 -2.63
N GLU A 33 4.23 8.79 -2.67
CA GLU A 33 3.91 9.62 -1.51
C GLU A 33 2.49 9.36 -0.98
N GLY A 34 1.50 9.21 -1.87
CA GLY A 34 0.12 8.88 -1.46
C GLY A 34 0.03 7.54 -0.73
N ALA A 35 0.79 6.53 -1.18
CA ALA A 35 0.87 5.24 -0.51
C ALA A 35 1.56 5.36 0.86
N ARG A 36 2.65 6.13 0.96
CA ARG A 36 3.35 6.41 2.21
C ARG A 36 2.44 7.10 3.22
N GLN A 37 1.74 8.16 2.81
CA GLN A 37 0.82 8.93 3.66
C GLN A 37 -0.36 8.09 4.15
N LEU A 38 -0.85 7.12 3.36
CA LEU A 38 -1.88 6.20 3.81
C LEU A 38 -1.36 5.30 4.94
N LEU A 39 -0.16 4.74 4.78
CA LEU A 39 0.47 3.87 5.76
C LEU A 39 0.76 4.60 7.08
N ASP A 40 1.24 5.85 7.02
CA ASP A 40 1.59 6.63 8.21
C ASP A 40 0.37 6.97 9.10
N ARG A 41 -0.85 6.82 8.57
CA ARG A 41 -2.11 7.01 9.32
C ARG A 41 -2.66 5.73 9.97
N LEU A 42 -2.02 4.58 9.72
CA LEU A 42 -2.41 3.29 10.28
C LEU A 42 -1.64 3.01 11.58
N PRO A 43 -2.22 2.25 12.53
CA PRO A 43 -1.44 1.69 13.63
C PRO A 43 -0.25 0.88 13.11
N GLY A 44 0.90 0.93 13.79
CA GLY A 44 2.15 0.37 13.26
C GLY A 44 2.09 -1.11 12.88
N GLU A 45 1.32 -1.92 13.63
CA GLU A 45 1.09 -3.32 13.29
C GLU A 45 0.26 -3.49 12.01
N VAL A 46 -0.83 -2.73 11.87
CA VAL A 46 -1.68 -2.74 10.67
C VAL A 46 -0.91 -2.22 9.46
N ALA A 47 -0.08 -1.18 9.64
CA ALA A 47 0.79 -0.67 8.58
C ALA A 47 1.76 -1.75 8.07
N ARG A 48 2.36 -2.54 8.97
CA ARG A 48 3.26 -3.65 8.61
C ARG A 48 2.54 -4.73 7.80
N LEU A 49 1.33 -5.11 8.21
CA LEU A 49 0.50 -6.08 7.49
C LEU A 49 0.18 -5.60 6.07
N VAL A 50 -0.32 -4.37 5.94
CA VAL A 50 -0.76 -3.80 4.66
C VAL A 50 0.42 -3.48 3.73
N ALA A 51 1.56 -3.05 4.27
CA ALA A 51 2.74 -2.69 3.48
C ALA A 51 3.55 -3.90 2.99
N ARG A 52 3.50 -5.04 3.70
CA ARG A 52 4.41 -6.17 3.41
C ARG A 52 3.78 -7.53 3.63
N ASP A 53 3.35 -7.84 4.86
CA ASP A 53 3.15 -9.25 5.25
C ASP A 53 1.94 -9.88 4.54
N ASN A 54 0.89 -9.10 4.26
CA ASN A 54 -0.24 -9.57 3.45
C ASN A 54 0.17 -9.90 2.02
N ALA A 55 1.02 -9.08 1.40
CA ALA A 55 1.50 -9.34 0.04
C ALA A 55 2.31 -10.64 -0.02
N ILE A 56 3.20 -10.86 0.96
CA ILE A 56 3.97 -12.09 1.09
C ILE A 56 3.04 -13.30 1.20
N ARG A 57 2.04 -13.26 2.07
CA ARG A 57 1.09 -14.36 2.27
C ARG A 57 0.20 -14.61 1.07
N ILE A 58 -0.41 -13.57 0.49
CA ILE A 58 -1.38 -13.67 -0.61
C ILE A 58 -0.70 -14.14 -1.89
N TYR A 59 0.44 -13.53 -2.24
CA TYR A 59 1.15 -13.83 -3.48
C TYR A 59 2.22 -14.93 -3.31
N ARG A 60 2.34 -15.52 -2.12
CA ARG A 60 3.31 -16.58 -1.79
C ARG A 60 4.75 -16.17 -2.14
N LEU A 61 5.09 -14.93 -1.83
CA LEU A 61 6.42 -14.39 -2.10
C LEU A 61 7.43 -15.02 -1.13
N GLN A 62 8.67 -15.21 -1.57
CA GLN A 62 9.74 -15.52 -0.65
C GLN A 62 10.06 -14.26 0.15
N ALA A 63 9.99 -14.36 1.48
CA ALA A 63 10.41 -13.28 2.35
C ALA A 63 11.93 -13.11 2.19
N GLN A 64 12.32 -11.97 1.64
CA GLN A 64 13.70 -11.47 1.69
C GLN A 64 13.98 -10.91 3.09
#